data_AF-X4Z5S6-F1
#
_entry.id   AF-X4Z5S6-F1
#
_cell.length_a   1.000
_cell.length_b   1.000
_cell.length_c   1.000
_cell.angle_alpha   90.00
_cell.angle_beta   90.00
_cell.angle_gamma   90.00
#
_symmetry.space_group_name_H-M   'P 1'
#
loop_
_entity.id
_entity.type
_entity.pdbx_description
1 polymer ?
#
loop_
_entity_poly.entity_id
_entity_poly.type
_entity_poly.pdbx_seq_one_letter_code
_entity_poly.pdbx_strand_id
1 'polypeptide(L)'
;MVNQVELHPLLSQERLRAFCRNNGIQIEAWAPLIRGQLNIPLLWELGRKYGKTPAQIILRWDLQHGFVTIPKSVHDSQFGRMLTFLILNLPRKI
;
A
#
# COMPACT_ATOMS: atom_id res chain seq x y z
N MET A 1 -4.40 9.34 -17.91
CA MET A 1 -3.24 10.07 -17.34
C MET A 1 -2.93 9.51 -15.97
N VAL A 2 -1.65 9.43 -15.59
CA VAL A 2 -1.20 8.89 -14.28
C VAL A 2 -0.46 9.99 -13.51
N ASN A 3 -0.62 10.02 -12.19
CA ASN A 3 0.17 10.84 -11.27
C ASN A 3 0.88 9.95 -10.26
N GLN A 4 2.20 9.85 -10.39
CA GLN A 4 3.05 9.02 -9.55
C GLN A 4 3.59 9.85 -8.37
N VAL A 5 3.23 9.47 -7.13
CA VAL A 5 3.55 10.25 -5.92
C VAL A 5 3.85 9.35 -4.71
N GLU A 6 4.55 9.90 -3.69
CA GLU A 6 4.88 9.14 -2.48
C GLU A 6 3.59 8.92 -1.71
N LEU A 7 3.18 7.67 -1.55
CA LEU A 7 1.90 7.38 -0.95
C LEU A 7 1.97 6.05 -0.20
N HIS A 8 1.53 6.10 1.05
CA HIS A 8 1.47 4.97 1.98
C HIS A 8 0.55 5.34 3.16
N PRO A 9 0.22 4.42 4.09
CA PRO A 9 -0.70 4.72 5.19
C PRO A 9 -0.32 5.96 6.03
N LEU A 10 0.98 6.19 6.25
CA LEU A 10 1.48 7.37 6.97
C LEU A 10 1.49 8.68 6.15
N LEU A 11 1.25 8.61 4.84
CA LEU A 11 1.19 9.75 3.91
C LEU A 11 0.09 9.48 2.86
N SER A 12 -1.16 9.48 3.31
CA SER A 12 -2.31 9.06 2.50
C SER A 12 -2.74 10.08 1.43
N GLN A 13 -2.19 11.30 1.47
CA GLN A 13 -2.38 12.34 0.46
C GLN A 13 -3.85 12.67 0.14
N GLU A 14 -4.74 12.73 1.13
CA GLU A 14 -6.20 12.80 0.92
C GLU A 14 -6.67 13.89 -0.05
N ARG A 15 -6.13 15.11 0.06
CA ARG A 15 -6.47 16.23 -0.83
C ARG A 15 -6.07 15.94 -2.28
N LEU A 16 -4.85 15.43 -2.49
CA LEU A 16 -4.38 15.04 -3.82
C LEU A 16 -5.19 13.87 -4.39
N ARG A 17 -5.54 12.89 -3.55
CA ARG A 17 -6.43 11.78 -3.95
C ARG A 17 -7.79 12.26 -4.43
N ALA A 18 -8.39 13.20 -3.70
CA ALA A 18 -9.66 13.79 -4.10
C ALA A 18 -9.54 14.55 -5.42
N PHE A 19 -8.48 15.37 -5.58
CA PHE A 19 -8.21 16.07 -6.83
C PHE A 19 -8.03 15.12 -8.01
N CYS A 20 -7.18 14.10 -7.87
CA CYS A 20 -6.90 13.14 -8.94
C CYS A 20 -8.16 12.37 -9.33
N ARG A 21 -8.95 11.92 -8.35
CA ARG A 21 -10.23 11.24 -8.59
C ARG A 21 -11.22 12.12 -9.37
N ASN A 22 -11.37 13.39 -8.98
CA ASN A 22 -12.30 14.32 -9.64
C ASN A 22 -11.88 14.65 -11.08
N ASN A 23 -10.60 14.48 -11.43
CA ASN A 23 -10.06 14.76 -12.75
C ASN A 23 -9.75 13.50 -13.58
N GLY A 24 -10.16 12.31 -13.13
CA GLY A 24 -9.90 11.05 -13.85
C GLY A 24 -8.39 10.71 -13.96
N ILE A 25 -7.59 11.15 -12.98
CA ILE A 25 -6.15 10.90 -12.92
C ILE A 25 -5.90 9.68 -12.04
N GLN A 26 -5.27 8.64 -12.60
CA GLN A 26 -4.91 7.44 -11.84
C GLN A 26 -3.71 7.75 -10.94
N ILE A 27 -3.80 7.37 -9.67
CA ILE A 27 -2.67 7.47 -8.73
C ILE A 27 -1.81 6.22 -8.83
N GLU A 28 -0.50 6.45 -8.88
CA GLU A 28 0.53 5.43 -8.72
C GLU A 28 1.37 5.74 -7.48
N ALA A 29 1.35 4.85 -6.49
CA ALA A 29 2.07 4.99 -5.25
C ALA A 29 3.54 4.56 -5.43
N TRP A 30 4.47 5.51 -5.33
CA TRP A 30 5.89 5.21 -5.19
C TRP A 30 6.28 5.12 -3.70
N ALA A 31 7.29 4.29 -3.41
CA ALA A 31 7.69 3.93 -2.05
C ALA A 31 6.54 3.49 -1.10
N PRO A 32 5.61 2.61 -1.54
CA PRO A 32 4.46 2.20 -0.74
C PRO A 32 4.86 1.56 0.59
N LEU A 33 6.03 0.91 0.65
CA LEU A 33 6.54 0.23 1.84
C LEU A 33 7.29 1.13 2.82
N ILE A 34 7.06 2.46 2.80
CA ILE A 34 7.66 3.40 3.76
C ILE A 34 9.19 3.25 3.80
N ARG A 35 9.80 3.04 2.62
CA ARG A 35 11.25 2.83 2.45
C ARG A 35 11.82 1.70 3.33
N GLY A 36 11.02 0.68 3.62
CA GLY A 36 11.40 -0.48 4.46
C GLY A 36 11.14 -0.30 5.95
N GLN A 37 10.64 0.86 6.39
CA GLN A 37 10.29 1.13 7.79
C GLN A 37 8.94 0.51 8.17
N LEU A 38 8.90 -0.82 8.20
CA LEU A 38 7.68 -1.60 8.45
C LEU A 38 7.45 -1.92 9.94
N ASN A 39 8.28 -1.40 10.84
CA ASN A 39 8.15 -1.61 12.28
C ASN A 39 7.05 -0.74 12.90
N ILE A 40 5.82 -0.92 12.41
CA ILE A 40 4.63 -0.20 12.85
C ILE A 40 3.74 -1.19 13.59
N PRO A 41 3.48 -1.00 14.90
CA PRO A 41 2.75 -1.97 15.73
C PRO A 41 1.41 -2.41 15.12
N LEU A 42 0.65 -1.46 14.57
CA LEU A 42 -0.63 -1.73 13.93
C LEU A 42 -0.50 -2.65 12.70
N LEU A 43 0.53 -2.46 11.87
CA LEU A 43 0.75 -3.33 10.70
C LEU A 43 1.12 -4.76 11.13
N TRP A 44 1.85 -4.90 12.23
CA TRP A 44 2.16 -6.21 12.81
C TRP A 44 0.94 -6.89 13.42
N GLU A 45 0.11 -6.14 14.14
CA GLU A 45 -1.16 -6.63 14.69
C GLU A 45 -2.08 -7.13 13.57
N LEU A 46 -2.30 -6.31 12.55
CA LEU A 46 -3.09 -6.68 11.37
C LEU A 46 -2.45 -7.86 10.62
N GLY A 47 -1.13 -7.87 10.49
CA GLY A 47 -0.39 -8.98 9.90
C GLY A 47 -0.66 -10.31 10.62
N ARG A 48 -0.59 -10.32 11.96
CA ARG A 48 -0.92 -11.50 12.77
C ARG A 48 -2.39 -11.91 12.60
N LYS A 49 -3.30 -10.94 12.67
CA LYS A 49 -4.75 -11.17 12.53
C LYS A 49 -5.11 -11.84 11.21
N TYR A 50 -4.47 -11.45 10.11
CA TYR A 50 -4.81 -11.93 8.77
C TYR A 50 -3.83 -12.98 8.21
N GLY A 51 -2.82 -13.40 8.99
CA GLY A 51 -1.78 -14.32 8.52
C GLY A 51 -0.96 -13.74 7.36
N LYS A 52 -0.57 -12.47 7.46
CA LYS A 52 0.15 -11.70 6.43
C LYS A 52 1.32 -10.94 7.01
N THR A 53 2.23 -10.51 6.14
CA THR A 53 3.33 -9.62 6.51
C THR A 53 2.86 -8.15 6.54
N PRO A 54 3.53 -7.26 7.30
CA PRO A 54 3.27 -5.82 7.24
C PRO A 54 3.29 -5.25 5.81
N ALA A 55 4.19 -5.74 4.95
CA ALA A 55 4.25 -5.32 3.55
C ALA A 55 2.98 -5.70 2.79
N GLN A 56 2.49 -6.93 2.94
CA GLN A 56 1.23 -7.38 2.31
C GLN A 56 0.02 -6.59 2.81
N ILE A 57 0.01 -6.18 4.08
CA ILE A 57 -1.04 -5.30 4.62
C ILE A 57 -1.06 -3.95 3.90
N ILE A 58 0.12 -3.32 3.72
CA ILE A 58 0.20 -2.05 3.00
C ILE A 58 -0.21 -2.20 1.53
N LEU A 59 0.30 -3.21 0.82
CA LEU A 59 -0.06 -3.42 -0.58
C LEU A 59 -1.55 -3.69 -0.76
N ARG A 60 -2.17 -4.41 0.17
CA ARG A 60 -3.62 -4.59 0.16
C ARG A 60 -4.35 -3.27 0.42
N TRP A 61 -3.84 -2.43 1.32
CA TRP A 61 -4.40 -1.09 1.56
C TRP A 61 -4.34 -0.23 0.29
N ASP A 62 -3.24 -0.25 -0.46
CA ASP A 62 -3.12 0.46 -1.74
C ASP A 62 -4.20 0.00 -2.74
N LEU A 63 -4.32 -1.32 -2.94
CA LEU A 63 -5.31 -1.89 -3.85
C LEU A 63 -6.75 -1.57 -3.44
N GLN A 64 -7.05 -1.61 -2.14
CA GLN A 64 -8.38 -1.32 -1.63
C GLN A 64 -8.78 0.15 -1.87
N HIS A 65 -7.81 1.04 -2.01
CA HIS A 65 -8.04 2.44 -2.37
C HIS A 65 -7.94 2.71 -3.88
N GLY A 66 -7.69 1.67 -4.69
CA GLY A 66 -7.60 1.78 -6.15
C GLY A 66 -6.29 2.40 -6.64
N PHE A 67 -5.21 2.35 -5.86
CA PHE A 67 -3.90 2.82 -6.31
C PHE A 67 -3.18 1.74 -7.10
N VAL A 68 -2.49 2.16 -8.16
CA VAL A 68 -1.42 1.35 -8.75
C VAL A 68 -0.25 1.42 -7.77
N THR A 69 0.35 0.29 -7.42
CA THR A 69 1.45 0.23 -6.45
C THR A 69 2.67 -0.42 -7.08
N ILE A 70 3.84 0.22 -6.92
CA ILE A 70 5.11 -0.24 -7.46
C ILE A 70 6.09 -0.54 -6.32
N PRO A 71 5.91 -1.69 -5.63
CA PRO A 71 6.79 -2.06 -4.54
C PRO A 71 8.21 -2.32 -5.02
N LYS A 72 9.18 -1.67 -4.39
CA LYS A 72 10.59 -2.04 -4.50
C LYS A 72 10.93 -3.07 -3.42
N SER A 73 11.54 -4.18 -3.82
CA SER A 73 12.25 -5.08 -2.92
C SER A 73 13.76 -4.95 -3.19
N VAL A 74 14.57 -5.02 -2.14
CA VAL A 74 16.04 -5.15 -2.24
C VAL A 74 16.49 -6.61 -2.07
N HIS A 75 15.54 -7.52 -1.83
CA HIS A 75 15.78 -8.96 -1.65
C HIS A 75 14.91 -9.75 -2.63
N ASP A 76 15.53 -10.52 -3.53
CA ASP A 76 14.85 -11.26 -4.60
C ASP A 76 13.83 -12.27 -4.07
N SER A 77 14.15 -12.95 -2.96
CA SER A 77 13.27 -13.93 -2.32
C SER A 77 11.96 -13.35 -1.77
N GLN A 78 11.88 -12.02 -1.62
CA GLN A 78 10.73 -11.34 -1.04
C GLN A 78 9.73 -10.85 -2.10
N PHE A 79 10.15 -10.65 -3.35
CA PHE A 79 9.28 -10.15 -4.42
C PHE A 79 8.10 -11.08 -4.70
N GLY A 80 8.35 -12.40 -4.84
CA GLY A 80 7.29 -13.39 -5.07
C GLY A 80 6.30 -13.50 -3.90
N ARG A 81 6.79 -13.38 -2.66
CA ARG A 81 5.93 -13.40 -1.45
C ARG A 81 5.03 -12.16 -1.37
N MET A 82 5.49 -11.03 -1.90
CA MET A 82 4.71 -9.80 -1.92
C MET A 82 3.49 -9.90 -2.83
N LEU A 83 3.41 -10.80 -3.81
CA LEU A 83 2.27 -10.93 -4.73
C LEU A 83 1.04 -11.66 -4.13
N THR A 84 1.16 -12.23 -2.92
CA THR A 84 0.11 -13.07 -2.30
C THR A 84 -0.79 -12.29 -1.32
N PHE A 85 -1.52 -11.28 -1.79
CA PHE A 85 -2.36 -10.39 -0.94
C PHE A 85 -3.77 -10.09 -1.48
N LEU A 86 -4.18 -10.72 -2.59
CA LEU A 86 -5.41 -10.38 -3.33
C LEU A 86 -6.72 -10.72 -2.59
N ILE A 87 -6.72 -11.54 -1.54
CA ILE A 87 -7.93 -12.13 -0.92
C ILE A 87 -8.21 -11.59 0.50
N LEU A 88 -8.10 -10.29 0.74
CA LEU A 88 -8.33 -9.70 2.08
C LEU A 88 -9.27 -8.52 2.01
N ASN A 89 -10.06 -8.24 3.04
CA ASN A 89 -10.76 -6.95 3.17
C ASN A 89 -10.29 -6.28 4.45
N LEU A 90 -9.60 -5.16 4.29
CA LEU A 90 -9.06 -4.38 5.40
C LEU A 90 -10.12 -3.40 5.92
N PRO A 91 -10.11 -3.06 7.23
CA PRO A 91 -10.99 -2.02 7.75
C PRO A 91 -10.76 -0.70 6.99
N ARG A 92 -11.83 0.11 6.86
CA ARG A 92 -11.79 1.38 6.09
C ARG A 92 -10.83 2.43 6.67
N LYS A 93 -10.38 2.25 7.91
CA LYS A 93 -9.39 3.10 8.58
C LYS A 93 -8.24 2.20 9.04
N ILE A 94 -7.12 2.30 8.32
CA ILE A 94 -5.78 1.85 8.74
C ILE A 94 -4.94 3.11 8.82
#